data_AF-A0A5S4UP94-F1
#
_entry.id   AF-A0A5S4UP94-F1
#
_cell.length_a   1.000
_cell.length_b   1.000
_cell.length_c   1.000
_cell.angle_alpha   90.00
_cell.angle_beta   90.00
_cell.angle_gamma   90.00
#
_symmetry.space_group_name_H-M   'P 1'
#
loop_
_entity.id
_entity.type
_entity.pdbx_description
1 polymer ?
#
loop_
_entity_poly.entity_id
_entity_poly.type
_entity_poly.pdbx_seq_one_letter_code
_entity_poly.pdbx_strand_id
1 'polypeptide(L)'
;MANIALETESTLTERFQTTVPSSVRRALHLSKKDKIRYVIQADGNVLMTKVKTIDDDPVMNKFLSFLADDMQQHPENLQHLTASMRNTVQSLIVGVEIDLDAPLSDEDE
;
A
#
# COMPACT_ATOMS: atom_id res chain seq x y z
N MET A 1 -27.39 -3.91 15.14
CA MET A 1 -26.92 -2.59 15.60
C MET A 1 -25.45 -2.50 15.25
N ALA A 2 -25.01 -1.43 14.57
CA ALA A 2 -23.59 -1.27 14.28
C ALA A 2 -22.83 -1.18 15.61
N ASN A 3 -21.83 -2.04 15.79
CA ASN A 3 -21.00 -2.00 16.98
C ASN A 3 -20.17 -0.70 16.93
N ILE A 4 -20.46 0.24 17.82
CA ILE A 4 -19.80 1.55 17.81
C ILE A 4 -18.37 1.36 18.28
N ALA A 5 -17.41 1.58 17.38
CA ALA A 5 -15.99 1.49 17.72
C ALA A 5 -15.47 2.74 18.44
N LEU A 6 -16.05 3.91 18.15
CA LEU A 6 -15.65 5.21 18.70
C LEU A 6 -16.77 6.24 18.47
N GLU A 7 -17.06 7.06 19.48
CA GLU A 7 -17.98 8.20 19.39
C GLU A 7 -17.29 9.46 19.88
N THR A 8 -17.41 10.55 19.11
CA THR A 8 -16.90 11.88 19.47
C THR A 8 -17.72 12.96 18.80
N GLU A 9 -17.84 14.11 19.45
CA GLU A 9 -18.57 15.26 18.93
C GLU A 9 -17.61 16.39 18.50
N SER A 10 -18.09 17.29 17.64
CA SER A 10 -17.37 18.49 17.24
C SER A 10 -18.36 19.59 16.90
N THR A 11 -18.08 20.80 17.37
CA THR A 11 -18.91 21.97 17.08
C THR A 11 -18.54 22.58 15.74
N LEU A 12 -19.57 22.93 14.98
CA LEU A 12 -19.44 23.62 13.71
C LEU A 12 -19.07 25.09 13.95
N THR A 13 -18.08 25.61 13.24
CA THR A 13 -17.79 27.04 13.23
C THR A 13 -18.84 27.81 12.42
N GLU A 14 -18.85 29.13 12.54
CA GLU A 14 -19.72 30.02 11.73
C GLU A 14 -19.56 29.83 10.21
N ARG A 15 -18.42 29.26 9.77
CA ARG A 15 -18.12 28.98 8.36
C ARG A 15 -18.42 27.54 7.95
N PHE A 16 -19.22 26.81 8.74
CA PHE A 16 -19.53 25.41 8.49
C PHE A 16 -18.29 24.50 8.47
N GLN A 17 -17.27 24.81 9.27
CA GLN A 17 -16.06 23.98 9.39
C GLN A 17 -16.04 23.24 10.73
N THR A 18 -15.59 21.99 10.74
CA THR A 18 -15.25 21.26 11.96
C THR A 18 -13.78 20.85 11.94
N THR A 19 -13.20 20.69 13.13
CA THR A 19 -11.90 20.01 13.26
C THR A 19 -12.15 18.53 13.50
N VAL A 20 -11.39 17.65 12.84
CA VAL A 20 -11.52 16.20 13.07
C VAL A 20 -10.88 15.84 14.41
N PRO A 21 -11.62 15.25 15.38
CA PRO A 21 -11.09 14.88 16.69
C PRO A 21 -9.86 13.97 16.60
N SER A 22 -8.98 14.06 17.60
CA SER A 22 -7.71 13.32 17.58
C SER A 22 -7.90 11.80 17.50
N SER A 23 -8.93 11.27 18.16
CA SER A 23 -9.31 9.84 18.13
C SER A 23 -9.72 9.39 16.73
N VAL A 24 -10.54 10.19 16.04
CA VAL A 24 -10.98 9.92 14.67
C VAL A 24 -9.82 10.02 13.68
N ARG A 25 -8.92 11.00 13.85
CA ARG A 25 -7.69 11.10 13.02
C ARG A 25 -6.82 9.86 13.15
N ARG A 26 -6.64 9.34 14.38
CA ARG A 26 -5.88 8.10 14.62
C ARG A 26 -6.58 6.89 14.02
N ALA A 27 -7.89 6.75 14.22
CA ALA A 27 -8.66 5.64 13.67
C ALA A 27 -8.59 5.57 12.13
N LEU A 28 -8.68 6.71 11.46
CA LEU A 28 -8.59 6.80 10.00
C LEU A 28 -7.18 7.00 9.44
N HIS A 29 -6.15 7.03 10.31
CA HIS A 29 -4.76 7.27 9.94
C HIS A 29 -4.58 8.54 9.07
N LEU A 30 -5.23 9.63 9.49
CA LEU A 30 -5.22 10.91 8.78
C LEU A 30 -3.97 11.73 9.13
N SER A 31 -3.28 12.20 8.10
CA SER A 31 -2.13 13.11 8.11
C SER A 31 -2.52 14.47 7.53
N LYS A 32 -1.63 15.46 7.70
CA LYS A 32 -1.84 16.81 7.13
C LYS A 32 -1.98 16.71 5.60
N LYS A 33 -2.95 17.45 5.05
CA LYS A 33 -3.28 17.50 3.61
C LYS A 33 -3.90 16.21 3.02
N ASP A 34 -4.21 15.20 3.84
CA ASP A 34 -4.98 14.05 3.38
C ASP A 34 -6.38 14.46 2.91
N LYS A 35 -6.85 13.81 1.85
CA LYS A 35 -8.22 13.98 1.36
C LYS A 35 -9.17 13.06 2.12
N ILE A 36 -10.30 13.61 2.54
CA ILE A 36 -11.38 12.87 3.21
C ILE A 36 -12.57 12.80 2.28
N ARG A 37 -13.17 11.62 2.15
CA ARG A 37 -14.41 11.39 1.40
C ARG A 37 -15.55 11.23 2.39
N TYR A 38 -16.63 11.98 2.14
CA TYR A 38 -17.90 11.86 2.85
C TYR A 38 -18.93 11.22 1.92
N VAL A 39 -19.63 10.20 2.40
CA VAL A 39 -20.74 9.56 1.70
C VAL A 39 -21.97 9.66 2.58
N ILE A 40 -23.02 10.30 2.06
CA ILE A 40 -24.33 10.38 2.72
C ILE A 40 -25.08 9.10 2.36
N GLN A 41 -25.42 8.31 3.37
CA GLN A 41 -26.18 7.06 3.23
C GLN A 41 -27.69 7.37 3.23
N ALA A 42 -28.48 6.44 2.68
CA ALA A 42 -29.93 6.62 2.54
C ALA A 42 -30.68 6.73 3.87
N ASP A 43 -30.10 6.22 4.95
CA ASP A 43 -30.61 6.32 6.33
C ASP A 43 -30.24 7.64 7.02
N GLY A 44 -29.57 8.55 6.31
CA GLY A 44 -29.13 9.85 6.83
C GLY A 44 -27.78 9.81 7.55
N ASN A 45 -27.15 8.65 7.70
CA ASN A 45 -25.81 8.55 8.27
C ASN A 45 -24.75 9.06 7.28
N VAL A 46 -23.64 9.57 7.82
CA VAL A 46 -22.50 10.01 7.00
C VAL A 46 -21.30 9.11 7.26
N LEU A 47 -20.87 8.40 6.22
CA LEU A 47 -19.63 7.64 6.25
C LEU A 47 -18.45 8.53 5.86
N MET A 48 -17.50 8.66 6.78
CA MET A 48 -16.25 9.39 6.56
C MET A 48 -15.09 8.41 6.33
N THR A 49 -14.32 8.62 5.26
CA THR A 49 -13.18 7.75 4.91
C THR A 49 -11.97 8.56 4.46
N LYS A 50 -10.75 8.07 4.74
CA LYS A 50 -9.53 8.59 4.13
C LYS A 50 -9.49 8.16 2.66
N VAL A 51 -9.26 9.11 1.76
CA VAL A 51 -8.98 8.80 0.35
C VAL A 51 -7.56 8.29 0.27
N LYS A 52 -7.39 7.04 -0.16
CA LYS A 52 -6.08 6.54 -0.57
C LYS A 52 -5.72 7.24 -1.86
N THR A 53 -4.68 8.07 -1.83
CA THR A 53 -3.92 8.39 -3.04
C THR A 53 -3.23 7.09 -3.44
N ILE A 54 -3.78 6.42 -4.44
CA ILE A 54 -3.03 5.43 -5.18
C ILE A 54 -2.02 6.28 -5.94
N ASP A 55 -0.79 6.34 -5.42
CA ASP A 55 0.32 6.87 -6.21
C ASP A 55 0.59 5.79 -7.24
N ASP A 56 -0.10 5.92 -8.37
CA ASP A 56 -0.07 4.93 -9.43
C ASP A 56 1.23 5.19 -10.17
N ASP A 57 2.29 4.46 -9.78
CA ASP A 57 3.59 4.59 -10.41
C ASP A 57 3.43 4.25 -11.91
N PRO A 58 3.52 5.27 -12.79
CA PRO A 58 3.24 5.08 -14.21
C PRO A 58 4.30 4.20 -14.88
N VAL A 59 5.49 4.07 -14.29
CA VAL A 59 6.55 3.18 -14.75
C VAL A 59 6.24 1.75 -14.33
N MET A 60 5.85 1.54 -13.07
CA MET A 60 5.49 0.22 -12.55
C MET A 60 4.38 -0.44 -13.39
N ASN A 61 3.30 0.28 -13.65
CA ASN A 61 2.18 -0.28 -14.44
C ASN A 61 2.59 -0.64 -15.87
N LYS A 62 3.42 0.18 -16.51
CA LYS A 62 3.94 -0.10 -17.85
C LYS A 62 4.87 -1.30 -17.85
N PHE A 63 5.75 -1.40 -16.85
CA PHE A 63 6.66 -2.54 -16.69
C PHE A 63 5.90 -3.85 -16.47
N LEU A 64 4.89 -3.85 -15.60
CA LEU A 64 4.05 -5.03 -15.37
C LEU A 64 3.25 -5.43 -16.61
N SER A 65 2.77 -4.45 -17.37
CA SER A 65 2.07 -4.72 -18.64
C SER A 65 3.01 -5.34 -19.68
N PHE A 66 4.22 -4.77 -19.83
CA PHE A 66 5.25 -5.31 -20.70
C PHE A 66 5.62 -6.75 -20.34
N LEU A 67 5.82 -7.04 -19.05
CA LEU A 67 6.12 -8.40 -18.58
C LEU A 67 4.95 -9.35 -18.86
N ALA A 68 3.71 -8.93 -18.61
CA ALA A 68 2.53 -9.75 -18.86
C ALA A 68 2.37 -10.09 -20.35
N ASP A 69 2.64 -9.14 -21.25
CA ASP A 69 2.61 -9.35 -22.69
C ASP A 69 3.70 -10.33 -23.14
N ASP A 70 4.93 -10.17 -22.64
CA ASP A 70 6.05 -11.07 -22.93
C ASP A 70 5.76 -12.51 -22.48
N MET A 71 5.22 -12.68 -21.26
CA MET A 71 4.82 -13.99 -20.72
C MET A 71 3.73 -14.67 -21.55
N GLN A 72 2.81 -13.90 -22.14
CA GLN A 72 1.74 -14.44 -23.00
C GLN A 72 2.25 -14.81 -24.39
N GLN A 73 3.17 -14.01 -24.94
CA GLN A 73 3.76 -14.26 -26.27
C GLN A 73 4.79 -15.38 -26.25
N HIS A 74 5.50 -15.54 -25.13
CA HIS A 74 6.61 -16.48 -24.96
C HIS A 74 6.42 -17.39 -23.74
N PRO A 75 5.34 -18.20 -23.68
CA PRO A 75 5.11 -19.11 -22.55
C PRO A 75 6.24 -20.15 -22.38
N GLU A 76 7.02 -20.44 -23.42
CA GLU A 76 8.20 -21.31 -23.39
C GLU A 76 9.33 -20.79 -22.49
N ASN A 77 9.37 -19.48 -22.22
CA ASN A 77 10.35 -18.85 -21.34
C ASN A 77 9.98 -19.04 -19.85
N LEU A 78 8.74 -19.41 -19.54
CA LEU A 78 8.28 -19.70 -18.18
C LEU A 78 8.69 -21.11 -17.76
N GLN A 79 9.93 -21.24 -17.32
CA GLN A 79 10.51 -22.52 -16.94
C GLN A 79 10.58 -22.69 -15.43
N HIS A 80 10.30 -23.90 -14.96
CA HIS A 80 10.52 -24.25 -13.57
C HIS A 80 12.00 -24.22 -13.22
N LEU A 81 12.31 -23.85 -11.98
CA LEU A 81 13.68 -23.89 -11.48
C LEU A 81 14.20 -25.33 -11.46
N THR A 82 15.15 -25.64 -12.35
CA THR A 82 15.73 -26.98 -12.47
C THR A 82 16.75 -27.25 -11.36
N ALA A 83 17.03 -28.54 -11.11
CA ALA A 83 18.08 -28.93 -10.17
C ALA A 83 19.47 -28.41 -10.61
N SER A 84 19.74 -28.37 -11.92
CA SER A 84 20.98 -27.80 -12.46
C SER A 84 21.10 -26.31 -12.13
N MET A 85 20.03 -25.53 -12.35
CA MET A 85 20.01 -24.10 -12.00
C MET A 85 20.23 -23.87 -10.51
N ARG A 86 19.61 -24.69 -9.63
CA ARG A 86 19.87 -24.62 -8.18
C ARG A 86 21.33 -24.89 -7.84
N ASN A 87 21.93 -25.91 -8.44
CA ASN A 87 23.34 -26.24 -8.20
C ASN A 87 24.27 -25.09 -8.65
N THR A 88 23.98 -24.49 -9.80
CA THR A 88 24.70 -23.31 -10.29
C THR A 88 24.58 -22.14 -9.33
N VAL A 89 23.35 -21.78 -8.92
CA VAL A 89 23.11 -20.70 -7.95
C VAL A 89 23.85 -20.98 -6.64
N GLN A 90 23.75 -22.20 -6.11
CA GLN A 90 24.43 -22.61 -4.88
C GLN A 90 25.94 -22.48 -4.99
N SER A 91 26.52 -22.83 -6.15
CA SER A 91 27.97 -22.71 -6.39
C SER A 91 28.44 -21.24 -6.45
N LEU A 92 27.61 -20.35 -7.01
CA LEU A 92 27.94 -18.94 -7.17
C LEU A 92 27.91 -18.17 -5.83
N ILE A 93 27.07 -18.61 -4.90
CA ILE A 93 26.90 -17.95 -3.59
C ILE A 93 27.70 -18.62 -2.47
N VAL A 94 28.55 -19.62 -2.77
CA VAL A 94 29.39 -20.26 -1.75
C VAL A 94 30.26 -19.22 -1.05
N GLY A 95 30.15 -19.14 0.27
CA GLY A 95 30.94 -18.23 1.10
C GLY A 95 30.40 -16.80 1.17
N VAL A 96 29.25 -16.51 0.55
CA VAL A 96 28.54 -15.24 0.77
C VAL A 96 27.67 -15.39 2.02
N GLU A 97 28.06 -14.71 3.10
CA GLU A 97 27.21 -14.58 4.29
C GLU A 97 26.18 -13.48 4.06
N ILE A 98 24.89 -13.82 4.12
CA ILE A 98 23.77 -12.89 3.94
C ILE A 98 22.92 -12.95 5.20
N ASP A 99 22.77 -11.80 5.86
CA ASP A 99 21.81 -11.58 6.94
C ASP A 99 20.66 -10.75 6.40
N LEU A 100 19.48 -11.36 6.26
CA LEU A 100 18.27 -10.69 5.76
C LEU A 100 17.59 -9.82 6.82
N ASP A 101 17.97 -9.99 8.10
CA ASP A 101 17.45 -9.22 9.22
C ASP A 101 18.37 -8.04 9.58
N ALA A 102 19.56 -7.97 8.98
CA ALA A 102 20.48 -6.86 9.16
C ALA A 102 19.88 -5.56 8.57
N PRO A 103 20.04 -4.41 9.25
CA PRO A 103 19.68 -3.12 8.68
C PRO A 103 20.52 -2.83 7.44
N LEU A 104 19.90 -2.22 6.43
CA LEU A 104 20.61 -1.73 5.24
C LEU A 104 21.65 -0.67 5.66
N SER A 105 22.81 -0.70 5.01
CA SER A 105 23.85 0.31 5.22
C SER A 105 23.43 1.64 4.61
N ASP A 106 23.71 2.75 5.30
CA ASP A 106 23.50 4.10 4.77
C ASP A 106 24.48 4.43 3.61
N GLU A 107 25.49 3.59 3.35
CA GLU A 107 26.48 3.78 2.27
C GLU A 107 26.05 3.17 0.92
N ASP A 108 24.94 2.43 0.86
CA ASP A 108 24.42 1.78 -0.36
C ASP A 108 23.29 2.59 -1.05
N GLU A 109 23.05 3.84 -0.62
CA GLU A 109 22.23 4.86 -1.35
C GLU A 109 23.07 5.67 -2.36
#